data_AF-A0A349XR05-F1
#
_entry.id   AF-A0A349XR05-F1
#
_cell.length_a   1.000
_cell.length_b   1.000
_cell.length_c   1.000
_cell.angle_alpha   90.00
_cell.angle_beta   90.00
_cell.angle_gamma   90.00
#
_symmetry.space_group_name_H-M   'P 1'
#
loop_
_entity.id
_entity.type
_entity.pdbx_description
1 polymer ?
#
loop_
_entity_poly.entity_id
_entity_poly.type
_entity_poly.pdbx_seq_one_letter_code
_entity_poly.pdbx_strand_id
1 'polypeptide(L)'
;MSENVLPITIPLAGEKDTIRLGEDLALALKPGDCLALVGDLGAGKSTLARAFIRAMADEPDLEVPSPTFTIIQTYATRIPVAHLDLYRLSDVSELDELGIDEMLEDGICLIEWPDIAGEILPPGQTVTLTLTHSGEGRIASIEAQAKPKARLERVFAIREFLARNGRGDAVRRFLSGDASTRAYETISTDGPDLILMDWRRPLKGAIVADGKTYAEIAHLAQDARSFVAIGNYLRNRGFCAPEIIAADIDQGILLLQDLGLDGVLAADGAPIEERYLESVAFLAALHQASQPGPLPVGDGSTYEVPPFDRQAMKIEVSLLVEWYLPYKRGRPLSDGEKQEYYAIWDALIDSLADCENGLLLRDFHSPNILWQQQNAGIRQVGLIDFQDAMIGPTAYDLASIVQDARVTIEPGLQA
;
A
#
# COMPACT_ATOMS: atom_id res chain seq x y z
N MET A 1 1.87 -33.33 -5.57
CA MET A 1 2.80 -33.23 -6.71
C MET A 1 3.32 -31.81 -6.67
N SER A 2 4.57 -31.62 -6.25
CA SER A 2 5.20 -30.30 -6.24
C SER A 2 5.18 -29.75 -7.66
N GLU A 3 4.52 -28.62 -7.87
CA GLU A 3 4.79 -27.84 -9.08
C GLU A 3 6.29 -27.60 -9.10
N ASN A 4 6.92 -27.89 -10.24
CA ASN A 4 8.36 -27.74 -10.41
C ASN A 4 8.65 -26.24 -10.57
N VAL A 5 8.63 -25.53 -9.45
CA VAL A 5 8.79 -24.08 -9.40
C VAL A 5 10.28 -23.78 -9.52
N LEU A 6 10.70 -23.28 -10.69
CA LEU A 6 12.10 -22.91 -10.92
C LEU A 6 12.59 -21.86 -9.90
N PRO A 7 13.83 -21.97 -9.39
CA PRO A 7 14.38 -21.00 -8.45
C PRO A 7 14.60 -19.64 -9.12
N ILE A 8 14.47 -18.56 -8.34
CA ILE A 8 14.85 -17.21 -8.76
C ILE A 8 16.35 -17.07 -8.53
N THR A 9 17.11 -16.67 -9.55
CA THR A 9 18.58 -16.52 -9.46
C THR A 9 18.98 -15.06 -9.61
N ILE A 10 19.76 -14.54 -8.66
CA ILE A 10 20.17 -13.13 -8.62
C ILE A 10 21.71 -13.06 -8.47
N PRO A 11 22.43 -12.45 -9.42
CA PRO A 11 23.85 -12.17 -9.27
C PRO A 11 24.05 -11.02 -8.28
N LEU A 12 25.03 -11.17 -7.39
CA LEU A 12 25.43 -10.18 -6.39
C LEU A 12 26.91 -9.87 -6.61
N ALA A 13 27.23 -8.74 -7.23
CA ALA A 13 28.60 -8.36 -7.56
C ALA A 13 29.42 -7.97 -6.31
N GLY A 14 28.75 -7.55 -5.24
CA GLY A 14 29.40 -7.23 -3.96
C GLY A 14 28.43 -7.02 -2.81
N GLU A 15 28.95 -6.47 -1.71
CA GLU A 15 28.20 -6.25 -0.47
C GLU A 15 26.96 -5.37 -0.67
N LYS A 16 27.06 -4.30 -1.49
CA LYS A 16 25.93 -3.42 -1.81
C LYS A 16 24.74 -4.18 -2.40
N ASP A 17 24.99 -5.16 -3.26
CA ASP A 17 23.93 -5.97 -3.86
C ASP A 17 23.30 -6.93 -2.84
N THR A 18 24.10 -7.46 -1.91
CA THR A 18 23.59 -8.28 -0.79
C THR A 18 22.73 -7.47 0.16
N ILE A 19 23.14 -6.23 0.46
CA ILE A 19 22.34 -5.30 1.27
C ILE A 19 21.01 -5.01 0.57
N ARG A 20 21.06 -4.61 -0.71
CA ARG A 20 19.86 -4.33 -1.50
C ARG A 20 18.91 -5.54 -1.57
N LEU A 21 19.44 -6.76 -1.71
CA LEU A 21 18.64 -7.97 -1.66
C LEU A 21 17.95 -8.13 -0.30
N GLY A 22 18.65 -7.89 0.81
CA GLY A 22 18.05 -7.88 2.15
C GLY A 22 16.92 -6.86 2.29
N GLU A 23 17.09 -5.65 1.75
CA GLU A 23 16.05 -4.61 1.73
C GLU A 23 14.84 -5.02 0.87
N ASP A 24 15.06 -5.57 -0.32
CA ASP A 24 13.98 -6.03 -1.20
C ASP A 24 13.19 -7.19 -0.56
N LEU A 25 13.88 -8.08 0.17
CA LEU A 25 13.23 -9.17 0.91
C LEU A 25 12.37 -8.65 2.08
N ALA A 26 12.80 -7.59 2.76
CA ALA A 26 12.02 -6.96 3.85
C ALA A 26 10.68 -6.39 3.38
N LEU A 27 10.57 -6.04 2.09
CA LEU A 27 9.31 -5.61 1.47
C LEU A 27 8.43 -6.78 0.99
N ALA A 28 9.01 -7.98 0.83
CA ALA A 28 8.33 -9.15 0.31
C ALA A 28 7.73 -10.06 1.40
N LEU A 29 8.42 -10.19 2.54
CA LEU A 29 8.02 -11.08 3.62
C LEU A 29 6.88 -10.51 4.46
N LYS A 30 6.05 -11.39 4.98
CA LYS A 30 4.85 -11.11 5.79
C LYS A 30 4.90 -11.91 7.10
N PRO A 31 4.05 -11.58 8.10
CA PRO A 31 3.90 -12.42 9.29
C PRO A 31 3.67 -13.90 8.92
N GLY A 32 4.38 -14.79 9.60
CA GLY A 32 4.39 -16.23 9.36
C GLY A 32 5.35 -16.72 8.29
N ASP A 33 6.10 -15.83 7.62
CA ASP A 33 7.17 -16.24 6.70
C ASP A 33 8.46 -16.61 7.44
N CYS A 34 9.17 -17.59 6.90
CA CYS A 34 10.51 -17.97 7.35
C CYS A 34 11.52 -17.80 6.21
N LEU A 35 12.58 -17.02 6.42
CA LEU A 35 13.71 -16.92 5.50
C LEU A 35 14.85 -17.83 5.95
N ALA A 36 15.00 -18.97 5.28
CA ALA A 36 16.05 -19.94 5.52
C ALA A 36 17.31 -19.59 4.70
N LEU A 37 18.40 -19.23 5.38
CA LEU A 37 19.65 -18.77 4.78
C LEU A 37 20.68 -19.90 4.73
N VAL A 38 20.98 -20.36 3.52
CA VAL A 38 21.92 -21.46 3.24
C VAL A 38 23.18 -20.90 2.58
N GLY A 39 24.34 -21.44 2.97
CA GLY A 39 25.62 -21.12 2.34
C GLY A 39 26.79 -21.34 3.29
N ASP A 40 27.99 -21.42 2.73
CA ASP A 40 29.22 -21.67 3.50
C ASP A 40 29.52 -20.56 4.53
N LEU A 41 30.48 -20.83 5.42
CA LEU A 41 31.01 -19.81 6.32
C LEU A 41 31.60 -18.65 5.49
N GLY A 42 31.19 -17.42 5.79
CA GLY A 42 31.61 -16.24 5.03
C GLY A 42 30.79 -15.97 3.75
N ALA A 43 29.81 -16.80 3.41
CA ALA A 43 28.94 -16.59 2.25
C ALA A 43 28.06 -15.32 2.33
N GLY A 44 27.97 -14.68 3.52
CA GLY A 44 27.28 -13.41 3.74
C GLY A 44 25.87 -13.50 4.30
N LYS A 45 25.48 -14.65 4.87
CA LYS A 45 24.19 -14.87 5.52
C LYS A 45 23.87 -13.76 6.53
N SER A 46 24.76 -13.52 7.50
CA SER A 46 24.55 -12.46 8.50
C SER A 46 24.58 -11.03 7.93
N THR A 47 25.28 -10.79 6.81
CA THR A 47 25.21 -9.49 6.11
C THR A 47 23.82 -9.25 5.54
N LEU A 48 23.23 -10.27 4.91
CA LEU A 48 21.88 -10.21 4.37
C LEU A 48 20.83 -10.09 5.50
N ALA A 49 20.96 -10.89 6.56
CA ALA A 49 20.05 -10.82 7.72
C ALA A 49 20.08 -9.43 8.38
N ARG A 50 21.27 -8.85 8.55
CA ARG A 50 21.42 -7.48 9.07
C ARG A 50 20.75 -6.44 8.18
N ALA A 51 20.95 -6.52 6.86
CA ALA A 51 20.33 -5.59 5.92
C ALA A 51 18.80 -5.70 5.96
N PHE A 52 18.27 -6.92 6.01
CA PHE A 52 16.84 -7.17 6.17
C PHE A 52 16.29 -6.54 7.46
N ILE A 53 16.91 -6.82 8.61
CA ILE A 53 16.43 -6.36 9.92
C ILE A 53 16.46 -4.83 10.01
N ARG A 54 17.54 -4.21 9.53
CA ARG A 54 17.65 -2.73 9.46
C ARG A 54 16.58 -2.12 8.57
N ALA A 55 16.26 -2.74 7.44
CA ALA A 55 15.19 -2.28 6.56
C ALA A 55 13.80 -2.45 7.18
N MET A 56 13.57 -3.55 7.91
CA MET A 56 12.29 -3.80 8.61
C MET A 56 12.09 -2.87 9.82
N ALA A 57 13.19 -2.51 10.50
CA ALA A 57 13.21 -1.55 11.60
C ALA A 57 13.14 -0.08 11.13
N ASP A 58 13.46 0.16 9.86
CA ASP A 58 13.76 1.49 9.32
C ASP A 58 14.86 2.24 10.10
N GLU A 59 15.85 1.49 10.58
CA GLU A 59 16.99 2.00 11.36
C GLU A 59 18.32 1.55 10.72
N PRO A 60 18.95 2.37 9.87
CA PRO A 60 20.18 2.01 9.16
C PRO A 60 21.35 1.64 10.07
N ASP A 61 21.41 2.25 11.25
CA ASP A 61 22.49 2.10 12.22
C ASP A 61 22.22 1.05 13.29
N LEU A 62 21.05 0.39 13.28
CA LEU A 62 20.68 -0.64 14.24
C LEU A 62 21.77 -1.73 14.32
N GLU A 63 22.17 -2.05 15.55
CA GLU A 63 23.11 -3.14 15.80
C GLU A 63 22.40 -4.48 15.63
N VAL A 64 22.88 -5.27 14.67
CA VAL A 64 22.40 -6.64 14.41
C VAL A 64 23.61 -7.57 14.41
N PRO A 65 24.09 -7.96 15.61
CA PRO A 65 25.17 -8.94 15.72
C PRO A 65 24.67 -10.32 15.30
N SER A 66 25.59 -11.18 14.85
CA SER A 66 25.22 -12.56 14.53
C SER A 66 24.85 -13.30 15.82
N PRO A 67 23.69 -13.99 15.87
CA PRO A 67 23.22 -14.69 17.06
C PRO A 67 23.94 -16.03 17.28
N THR A 68 25.10 -16.32 16.65
CA THR A 68 25.81 -17.59 16.79
C THR A 68 26.00 -18.07 18.24
N PHE A 69 26.18 -17.16 19.21
CA PHE A 69 26.32 -17.50 20.64
C PHE A 69 25.02 -17.43 21.43
N THR A 70 24.11 -16.53 21.07
CA THR A 70 22.82 -16.39 21.75
C THR A 70 21.76 -17.34 21.17
N ILE A 71 22.07 -17.99 20.05
CA ILE A 71 21.25 -18.83 19.19
C ILE A 71 20.11 -18.04 18.52
N ILE A 72 19.45 -17.17 19.28
CA ILE A 72 18.37 -16.31 18.85
C ILE A 72 18.59 -14.87 19.31
N GLN A 73 18.13 -13.91 18.50
CA GLN A 73 17.86 -12.53 18.88
C GLN A 73 16.56 -12.04 18.26
N THR A 74 15.78 -11.27 19.01
CA THR A 74 14.49 -10.74 18.55
C THR A 74 14.55 -9.22 18.43
N TYR A 75 13.85 -8.70 17.42
CA TYR A 75 13.83 -7.29 17.07
C TYR A 75 12.38 -6.82 16.93
N ALA A 76 12.01 -5.82 17.73
CA ALA A 76 10.69 -5.20 17.70
C ALA A 76 10.61 -4.18 16.55
N THR A 77 10.47 -4.71 15.33
CA THR A 77 10.35 -3.91 14.10
C THR A 77 8.88 -3.85 13.64
N ARG A 78 8.59 -3.26 12.46
CA ARG A 78 7.21 -3.17 11.95
C ARG A 78 6.47 -4.52 11.92
N ILE A 79 7.18 -5.58 11.56
CA ILE A 79 6.78 -6.97 11.77
C ILE A 79 7.86 -7.56 12.69
N PRO A 80 7.55 -8.13 13.87
CA PRO A 80 8.56 -8.71 14.74
C PRO A 80 9.49 -9.66 13.98
N VAL A 81 10.81 -9.52 14.15
CA VAL A 81 11.80 -10.40 13.49
C VAL A 81 12.59 -11.18 14.52
N ALA A 82 12.62 -12.50 14.39
CA ALA A 82 13.53 -13.37 15.11
C ALA A 82 14.68 -13.79 14.18
N HIS A 83 15.93 -13.49 14.58
CA HIS A 83 17.14 -13.94 13.89
C HIS A 83 17.75 -15.10 14.66
N LEU A 84 17.79 -16.27 14.02
CA LEU A 84 18.32 -17.50 14.57
C LEU A 84 19.57 -17.94 13.79
N ASP A 85 20.56 -18.46 14.50
CA ASP A 85 21.72 -19.14 13.92
C ASP A 85 21.84 -20.53 14.56
N LEU A 86 21.45 -21.55 13.80
CA LEU A 86 21.35 -22.92 14.31
C LEU A 86 22.67 -23.67 14.21
N TYR A 87 23.76 -23.06 13.75
CA TYR A 87 25.05 -23.73 13.51
C TYR A 87 25.60 -24.50 14.73
N ARG A 88 25.21 -24.10 15.95
CA ARG A 88 25.67 -24.71 17.21
C ARG A 88 24.72 -25.72 17.82
N LEU A 89 23.51 -25.86 17.29
CA LEU A 89 22.57 -26.86 17.78
C LEU A 89 23.01 -28.24 17.32
N SER A 90 22.96 -29.19 18.24
CA SER A 90 23.39 -30.57 17.97
C SER A 90 22.20 -31.53 17.84
N ASP A 91 21.04 -31.16 18.39
CA ASP A 91 19.83 -31.97 18.40
C ASP A 91 18.61 -31.14 17.95
N VAL A 92 17.71 -31.77 17.19
CA VAL A 92 16.45 -31.21 16.69
C VAL A 92 15.49 -30.92 17.85
N SER A 93 15.56 -31.67 18.95
CA SER A 93 14.72 -31.46 20.15
C SER A 93 14.98 -30.13 20.85
N GLU A 94 16.16 -29.53 20.66
CA GLU A 94 16.45 -28.17 21.17
C GLU A 94 15.65 -27.09 20.42
N LEU A 95 15.12 -27.37 19.23
CA LEU A 95 14.35 -26.41 18.43
C LEU A 95 12.93 -26.19 18.97
N ASP A 96 12.31 -27.23 19.53
CA ASP A 96 10.97 -27.13 20.11
C ASP A 96 10.97 -26.13 21.28
N GLU A 97 12.09 -26.03 22.03
CA GLU A 97 12.26 -25.08 23.13
C GLU A 97 12.48 -23.63 22.65
N LEU A 98 12.84 -23.42 21.38
CA LEU A 98 13.08 -22.07 20.85
C LEU A 98 11.80 -21.30 20.54
N GLY A 99 10.64 -21.97 20.47
CA GLY A 99 9.36 -21.30 20.21
C GLY A 99 9.26 -20.69 18.80
N ILE A 100 9.83 -21.34 17.78
CA ILE A 100 9.80 -20.85 16.38
C ILE A 100 8.35 -20.66 15.91
N ASP A 101 7.46 -21.59 16.25
CA ASP A 101 6.03 -21.52 15.89
C ASP A 101 5.36 -20.27 16.48
N GLU A 102 5.65 -19.96 17.75
CA GLU A 102 5.12 -18.77 18.44
C GLU A 102 5.61 -17.48 17.77
N MET A 103 6.88 -17.43 17.36
CA MET A 103 7.46 -16.28 16.66
C MET A 103 6.89 -16.06 15.26
N LEU A 104 6.42 -17.13 14.61
CA LEU A 104 5.80 -17.08 13.29
C LEU A 104 4.30 -16.70 13.36
N GLU A 105 3.66 -16.71 14.53
CA GLU A 105 2.24 -16.32 14.63
C GLU A 105 2.02 -14.87 14.19
N ASP A 106 2.91 -13.96 14.58
CA ASP A 106 2.84 -12.52 14.28
C ASP A 106 4.13 -11.94 13.66
N GLY A 107 5.21 -12.73 13.60
CA GLY A 107 6.53 -12.28 13.16
C GLY A 107 7.10 -13.01 11.94
N ILE A 108 8.39 -12.78 11.69
CA ILE A 108 9.20 -13.39 10.64
C ILE A 108 10.43 -14.03 11.30
N CYS A 109 10.77 -15.25 10.89
CA CYS A 109 12.00 -15.90 11.31
C CYS A 109 13.06 -15.83 10.21
N LEU A 110 14.27 -15.34 10.53
CA LEU A 110 15.46 -15.46 9.70
C LEU A 110 16.35 -16.54 10.30
N ILE A 111 16.57 -17.64 9.58
CA ILE A 111 17.26 -18.82 10.11
C ILE A 111 18.52 -19.07 9.29
N GLU A 112 19.68 -18.82 9.89
CA GLU A 112 20.97 -19.29 9.35
C GLU A 112 21.18 -20.77 9.68
N TRP A 113 21.74 -21.52 8.73
CA TRP A 113 21.99 -22.97 8.84
C TRP A 113 20.72 -23.78 9.12
N PRO A 114 19.71 -23.71 8.22
CA PRO A 114 18.39 -24.30 8.43
C PRO A 114 18.37 -25.83 8.40
N ASP A 115 19.47 -26.50 8.04
CA ASP A 115 19.54 -27.96 7.89
C ASP A 115 19.10 -28.72 9.15
N ILE A 116 19.38 -28.16 10.32
CA ILE A 116 18.99 -28.73 11.61
C ILE A 116 17.48 -28.60 11.84
N ALA A 117 16.86 -27.53 11.32
CA ALA A 117 15.41 -27.33 11.43
C ALA A 117 14.61 -28.28 10.54
N GLY A 118 15.18 -28.80 9.46
CA GLY A 118 14.59 -29.84 8.64
C GLY A 118 13.11 -29.59 8.29
N GLU A 119 12.23 -30.53 8.62
CA GLU A 119 10.80 -30.48 8.34
C GLU A 119 9.97 -29.61 9.32
N ILE A 120 10.59 -29.03 10.35
CA ILE A 120 9.91 -28.16 11.33
C ILE A 120 9.53 -26.83 10.69
N LEU A 121 10.29 -26.37 9.69
CA LEU A 121 10.01 -25.12 9.01
C LEU A 121 8.69 -25.18 8.23
N PRO A 122 7.84 -24.13 8.28
CA PRO A 122 6.53 -24.14 7.65
C PRO A 122 6.61 -24.27 6.13
N PRO A 123 6.31 -25.44 5.52
CA PRO A 123 6.66 -25.73 4.13
C PRO A 123 5.98 -24.82 3.11
N GLY A 124 4.85 -24.19 3.48
CA GLY A 124 4.11 -23.25 2.65
C GLY A 124 4.60 -21.80 2.70
N GLN A 125 5.39 -21.45 3.72
CA GLN A 125 5.81 -20.08 4.06
C GLN A 125 7.34 -19.92 4.08
N THR A 126 8.10 -21.02 4.05
CA THR A 126 9.56 -20.98 3.98
C THR A 126 10.04 -20.50 2.60
N VAL A 127 10.89 -19.49 2.62
CA VAL A 127 11.71 -19.01 1.51
C VAL A 127 13.14 -19.45 1.78
N THR A 128 13.67 -20.34 0.95
CA THR A 128 15.05 -20.81 1.06
C THR A 128 15.93 -19.97 0.14
N LEU A 129 16.93 -19.29 0.70
CA LEU A 129 17.90 -18.49 -0.03
C LEU A 129 19.28 -19.09 0.16
N THR A 130 19.85 -19.57 -0.95
CA THR A 130 21.18 -20.17 -1.00
C THR A 130 22.17 -19.18 -1.60
N LEU A 131 23.20 -18.81 -0.83
CA LEU A 131 24.32 -17.97 -1.26
C LEU A 131 25.50 -18.85 -1.68
N THR A 132 25.93 -18.71 -2.93
CA THR A 132 27.10 -19.42 -3.48
C THR A 132 28.13 -18.43 -4.02
N HIS A 133 29.41 -18.72 -3.83
CA HIS A 133 30.50 -17.90 -4.39
C HIS A 133 30.51 -17.99 -5.92
N SER A 134 30.71 -16.85 -6.59
CA SER A 134 30.81 -16.78 -8.05
C SER A 134 31.79 -15.67 -8.46
N GLY A 135 33.03 -16.07 -8.78
CA GLY A 135 34.14 -15.12 -9.01
C GLY A 135 34.40 -14.27 -7.77
N GLU A 136 34.47 -12.94 -7.96
CA GLU A 136 34.59 -11.95 -6.88
C GLU A 136 33.25 -11.68 -6.16
N GLY A 137 32.13 -12.15 -6.72
CA GLY A 137 30.78 -11.94 -6.20
C GLY A 137 30.12 -13.23 -5.70
N ARG A 138 28.79 -13.21 -5.68
CA ARG A 138 27.92 -14.31 -5.25
C ARG A 138 26.74 -14.49 -6.19
N ILE A 139 26.11 -15.64 -6.11
CA ILE A 139 24.78 -15.88 -6.68
C ILE A 139 23.86 -16.25 -5.52
N ALA A 140 22.73 -15.54 -5.42
CA ALA A 140 21.61 -15.93 -4.58
C ALA A 140 20.61 -16.75 -5.40
N SER A 141 20.34 -17.97 -4.97
CA SER A 141 19.26 -18.82 -5.50
C SER A 141 18.13 -18.87 -4.48
N ILE A 142 16.92 -18.47 -4.88
CA ILE A 142 15.76 -18.37 -4.00
C ILE A 142 14.70 -19.37 -4.43
N GLU A 143 14.33 -20.26 -3.52
CA GLU A 143 13.27 -21.25 -3.65
C GLU A 143 12.13 -20.91 -2.70
N ALA A 144 10.89 -20.92 -3.23
CA ALA A 144 9.70 -20.64 -2.44
C ALA A 144 8.46 -21.22 -3.10
N GLN A 145 7.44 -21.51 -2.29
CA GLN A 145 6.12 -21.88 -2.79
C GLN A 145 5.44 -20.71 -3.51
N ALA A 146 4.36 -20.99 -4.25
CA ALA A 146 3.70 -20.04 -5.14
C ALA A 146 3.37 -18.68 -4.48
N LYS A 147 2.89 -18.67 -3.23
CA LYS A 147 2.50 -17.44 -2.52
C LYS A 147 3.70 -16.55 -2.17
N PRO A 148 4.72 -17.00 -1.39
CA PRO A 148 5.92 -16.18 -1.17
C PRO A 148 6.67 -15.87 -2.47
N LYS A 149 6.73 -16.81 -3.42
CA LYS A 149 7.37 -16.59 -4.72
C LYS A 149 6.71 -15.42 -5.48
N ALA A 150 5.39 -15.34 -5.53
CA ALA A 150 4.70 -14.23 -6.18
C ALA A 150 4.96 -12.87 -5.49
N ARG A 151 5.26 -12.86 -4.18
CA ARG A 151 5.68 -11.63 -3.48
C ARG A 151 7.12 -11.24 -3.86
N LEU A 152 8.02 -12.22 -3.93
CA LEU A 152 9.41 -12.04 -4.37
C LEU A 152 9.48 -11.52 -5.81
N GLU A 153 8.75 -12.17 -6.73
CA GLU A 153 8.68 -11.72 -8.13
C GLU A 153 8.16 -10.30 -8.26
N ARG A 154 7.20 -9.88 -7.40
CA ARG A 154 6.74 -8.50 -7.40
C ARG A 154 7.83 -7.52 -6.97
N VAL A 155 8.52 -7.76 -5.86
CA VAL A 155 9.57 -6.82 -5.40
C VAL A 155 10.71 -6.73 -6.41
N PHE A 156 11.02 -7.81 -7.13
CA PHE A 156 12.02 -7.81 -8.20
C PHE A 156 11.52 -7.11 -9.47
N ALA A 157 10.24 -7.25 -9.83
CA ALA A 157 9.65 -6.49 -10.92
C ALA A 157 9.68 -4.97 -10.63
N ILE A 158 9.45 -4.56 -9.39
CA ILE A 158 9.62 -3.17 -8.94
C ILE A 158 11.09 -2.74 -9.05
N ARG A 159 12.04 -3.57 -8.61
CA ARG A 159 13.47 -3.29 -8.75
C ARG A 159 13.89 -3.12 -10.21
N GLU A 160 13.39 -3.95 -11.12
CA GLU A 160 13.61 -3.83 -12.56
C GLU A 160 12.97 -2.56 -13.12
N PHE A 161 11.75 -2.22 -12.72
CA PHE A 161 11.11 -0.97 -13.08
C PHE A 161 11.94 0.25 -12.65
N LEU A 162 12.44 0.27 -11.41
CA LEU A 162 13.32 1.34 -10.93
C LEU A 162 14.63 1.39 -11.71
N ALA A 163 15.25 0.24 -12.01
CA ALA A 163 16.48 0.16 -12.80
C ALA A 163 16.30 0.72 -14.22
N ARG A 164 15.22 0.35 -14.90
CA ARG A 164 14.86 0.89 -16.24
C ARG A 164 14.63 2.40 -16.23
N ASN A 165 14.25 2.96 -15.08
CA ASN A 165 14.04 4.39 -14.87
C ASN A 165 15.21 5.08 -14.13
N GLY A 166 16.42 4.53 -14.23
CA GLY A 166 17.66 5.14 -13.73
C GLY A 166 17.83 5.15 -12.21
N ARG A 167 17.08 4.31 -11.49
CA ARG A 167 16.99 4.26 -10.01
C ARG A 167 17.20 2.85 -9.45
N GLY A 168 17.95 2.00 -10.16
CA GLY A 168 18.15 0.59 -9.75
C GLY A 168 18.83 0.43 -8.38
N ASP A 169 19.62 1.43 -7.98
CA ASP A 169 20.33 1.48 -6.71
C ASP A 169 19.56 2.22 -5.60
N ALA A 170 18.31 2.63 -5.85
CA ALA A 170 17.51 3.35 -4.87
C ALA A 170 17.26 2.50 -3.61
N VAL A 171 17.33 3.16 -2.46
CA VAL A 171 16.92 2.57 -1.18
C VAL A 171 15.40 2.63 -1.11
N ARG A 172 14.78 1.51 -0.71
CA ARG A 172 13.32 1.37 -0.62
C ARG A 172 12.91 1.11 0.82
N ARG A 173 11.91 1.80 1.33
CA ARG A 173 11.32 1.51 2.65
C ARG A 173 9.81 1.46 2.57
N PHE A 174 9.22 0.60 3.41
CA PHE A 174 7.76 0.54 3.54
C PHE A 174 7.25 1.86 4.11
N LEU A 175 6.23 2.44 3.48
CA LEU A 175 5.54 3.63 4.00
C LEU A 175 4.19 3.25 4.59
N SER A 176 3.35 2.61 3.80
CA SER A 176 2.01 2.20 4.21
C SER A 176 1.44 1.12 3.30
N GLY A 177 0.42 0.42 3.80
CA GLY A 177 -0.34 -0.56 3.03
C GLY A 177 -0.38 -1.93 3.70
N ASP A 178 -1.51 -2.21 4.36
CA ASP A 178 -1.86 -3.57 4.78
C ASP A 178 -3.36 -3.88 4.62
N ALA A 179 -4.20 -2.86 4.35
CA ALA A 179 -5.65 -2.99 4.19
C ALA A 179 -6.16 -2.68 2.76
N SER A 180 -5.32 -2.13 1.88
CA SER A 180 -5.70 -1.71 0.54
C SER A 180 -5.08 -2.60 -0.53
N THR A 181 -5.62 -2.57 -1.76
CA THR A 181 -5.00 -3.21 -2.94
C THR A 181 -3.69 -2.54 -3.38
N ARG A 182 -3.29 -1.48 -2.65
CA ARG A 182 -2.14 -0.62 -2.90
C ARG A 182 -1.17 -0.67 -1.71
N ALA A 183 0.11 -0.72 -2.02
CA ALA A 183 1.20 -0.52 -1.07
C ALA A 183 2.03 0.68 -1.52
N TYR A 184 2.57 1.42 -0.55
CA TYR A 184 3.40 2.58 -0.79
C TYR A 184 4.77 2.38 -0.17
N GLU A 185 5.79 2.81 -0.91
CA GLU A 185 7.18 2.76 -0.47
C GLU A 185 7.83 4.13 -0.65
N THR A 186 8.71 4.53 0.26
CA THR A 186 9.62 5.64 0.00
C THR A 186 10.79 5.13 -0.83
N ILE A 187 11.23 5.97 -1.76
CA ILE A 187 12.33 5.71 -2.69
C ILE A 187 13.35 6.82 -2.53
N SER A 188 14.47 6.50 -1.89
CA SER A 188 15.57 7.44 -1.67
C SER A 188 16.68 7.23 -2.68
N THR A 189 17.14 8.34 -3.26
CA THR A 189 18.23 8.41 -4.25
C THR A 189 19.11 9.62 -3.93
N ASP A 190 20.09 9.96 -4.77
CA ASP A 190 20.87 11.21 -4.60
C ASP A 190 20.03 12.50 -4.81
N GLY A 191 18.77 12.38 -5.21
CA GLY A 191 17.83 13.48 -5.45
C GLY A 191 16.71 13.58 -4.40
N PRO A 192 15.59 14.27 -4.70
CA PRO A 192 14.45 14.32 -3.79
C PRO A 192 13.89 12.90 -3.57
N ASP A 193 13.37 12.66 -2.37
CA ASP A 193 12.64 11.44 -2.08
C ASP A 193 11.39 11.35 -2.96
N LEU A 194 11.06 10.12 -3.34
CA LEU A 194 9.92 9.79 -4.20
C LEU A 194 9.05 8.76 -3.51
N ILE A 195 7.80 8.66 -3.94
CA ILE A 195 6.88 7.62 -3.48
C ILE A 195 6.67 6.61 -4.61
N LEU A 196 6.84 5.32 -4.31
CA LEU A 196 6.42 4.26 -5.19
C LEU A 196 5.05 3.75 -4.76
N MET A 197 4.11 3.72 -5.70
CA MET A 197 2.82 3.06 -5.54
C MET A 197 2.88 1.70 -6.24
N ASP A 198 2.76 0.63 -5.47
CA ASP A 198 2.47 -0.73 -5.94
C ASP A 198 0.95 -0.95 -5.88
N TRP A 199 0.26 -0.76 -7.00
CA TRP A 199 -1.17 -1.05 -7.12
C TRP A 199 -1.38 -2.38 -7.86
N ARG A 200 -1.56 -3.45 -7.10
CA ARG A 200 -1.89 -4.75 -7.68
C ARG A 200 -3.35 -4.76 -8.11
N ARG A 201 -3.60 -5.28 -9.31
CA ARG A 201 -4.97 -5.45 -9.79
C ARG A 201 -5.77 -6.25 -8.75
N PRO A 202 -6.89 -5.70 -8.23
CA PRO A 202 -7.67 -6.37 -7.22
C PRO A 202 -8.15 -7.74 -7.72
N LEU A 203 -8.20 -8.74 -6.84
CA LEU A 203 -8.94 -9.95 -7.13
C LEU A 203 -10.42 -9.61 -7.21
N LYS A 204 -11.15 -10.29 -8.09
CA LYS A 204 -12.60 -10.11 -8.20
C LYS A 204 -13.26 -10.45 -6.86
N GLY A 205 -13.94 -9.47 -6.28
CA GLY A 205 -14.65 -9.62 -5.01
C GLY A 205 -15.85 -10.57 -5.09
N ALA A 206 -16.51 -10.78 -3.95
CA ALA A 206 -17.76 -11.52 -3.91
C ALA A 206 -18.85 -10.77 -4.69
N ILE A 207 -19.73 -11.53 -5.35
CA ILE A 207 -20.94 -10.96 -5.96
C ILE A 207 -21.90 -10.56 -4.85
N VAL A 208 -22.31 -9.30 -4.85
CA VAL A 208 -23.17 -8.71 -3.81
C VAL A 208 -24.60 -8.50 -4.32
N ALA A 209 -24.76 -8.03 -5.56
CA ALA A 209 -26.08 -7.83 -6.17
C ALA A 209 -26.01 -7.90 -7.70
N ASP A 210 -27.06 -8.42 -8.34
CA ASP A 210 -27.24 -8.43 -9.81
C ASP A 210 -26.03 -8.98 -10.60
N GLY A 211 -25.34 -9.98 -10.06
CA GLY A 211 -24.15 -10.57 -10.68
C GLY A 211 -22.89 -9.71 -10.61
N LYS A 212 -22.96 -8.55 -9.94
CA LYS A 212 -21.87 -7.60 -9.75
C LYS A 212 -21.30 -7.66 -8.32
N THR A 213 -20.02 -7.35 -8.22
CA THR A 213 -19.30 -7.12 -6.97
C THR A 213 -19.57 -5.71 -6.43
N TYR A 214 -19.28 -5.47 -5.15
CA TYR A 214 -19.37 -4.12 -4.59
C TYR A 214 -18.56 -3.10 -5.40
N ALA A 215 -17.32 -3.43 -5.78
CA ALA A 215 -16.45 -2.54 -6.55
C ALA A 215 -17.02 -2.20 -7.95
N GLU A 216 -17.73 -3.13 -8.58
CA GLU A 216 -18.40 -2.89 -9.88
C GLU A 216 -19.68 -2.04 -9.75
N ILE A 217 -20.35 -2.06 -8.59
CA ILE A 217 -21.56 -1.24 -8.35
C ILE A 217 -21.16 0.17 -7.86
N ALA A 218 -20.18 0.23 -6.97
CA ALA A 218 -19.61 1.47 -6.42
C ALA A 218 -18.56 2.08 -7.34
N HIS A 219 -18.41 1.59 -8.59
CA HIS A 219 -17.45 2.05 -9.61
C HIS A 219 -16.04 2.34 -9.07
N LEU A 220 -15.55 1.51 -8.15
CA LEU A 220 -14.21 1.69 -7.59
C LEU A 220 -13.17 1.52 -8.68
N ALA A 221 -12.11 2.30 -8.59
CA ALA A 221 -10.99 2.20 -9.51
C ALA A 221 -10.32 0.83 -9.41
N GLN A 222 -10.04 0.24 -10.56
CA GLN A 222 -9.53 -1.15 -10.67
C GLN A 222 -8.07 -1.24 -11.08
N ASP A 223 -7.50 -0.14 -11.59
CA ASP A 223 -6.11 -0.07 -12.02
C ASP A 223 -5.59 1.37 -12.01
N ALA A 224 -4.27 1.47 -12.23
CA ALA A 224 -3.52 2.72 -12.23
C ALA A 224 -3.97 3.75 -13.29
N ARG A 225 -4.77 3.37 -14.32
CA ARG A 225 -5.19 4.30 -15.38
C ARG A 225 -6.02 5.45 -14.80
N SER A 226 -6.87 5.14 -13.83
CA SER A 226 -7.67 6.12 -13.09
C SER A 226 -6.78 7.20 -12.43
N PHE A 227 -5.80 6.78 -11.64
CA PHE A 227 -4.84 7.67 -10.97
C PHE A 227 -4.06 8.51 -11.98
N VAL A 228 -3.54 7.88 -13.04
CA VAL A 228 -2.77 8.60 -14.08
C VAL A 228 -3.64 9.64 -14.77
N ALA A 229 -4.84 9.26 -15.21
CA ALA A 229 -5.73 10.12 -15.96
C ALA A 229 -6.27 11.30 -15.13
N ILE A 230 -6.78 11.02 -13.92
CA ILE A 230 -7.33 12.05 -13.02
C ILE A 230 -6.21 12.95 -12.50
N GLY A 231 -5.06 12.38 -12.11
CA GLY A 231 -3.90 13.16 -11.66
C GLY A 231 -3.39 14.11 -12.75
N ASN A 232 -3.29 13.64 -14.00
CA ASN A 232 -2.93 14.50 -15.14
C ASN A 232 -3.99 15.58 -15.39
N TYR A 233 -5.27 15.25 -15.31
CA TYR A 233 -6.36 16.21 -15.46
C TYR A 233 -6.29 17.35 -14.43
N LEU A 234 -6.05 17.00 -13.16
CA LEU A 234 -5.90 17.94 -12.06
C LEU A 234 -4.67 18.85 -12.27
N ARG A 235 -3.50 18.26 -12.53
CA ARG A 235 -2.25 19.02 -12.74
C ARG A 235 -2.34 19.97 -13.93
N ASN A 236 -2.94 19.54 -15.04
CA ASN A 236 -3.12 20.36 -16.24
C ASN A 236 -4.05 21.57 -16.01
N ARG A 237 -4.83 21.58 -14.93
CA ARG A 237 -5.69 22.69 -14.50
C ARG A 237 -5.09 23.50 -13.35
N GLY A 238 -3.86 23.20 -12.96
CA GLY A 238 -3.14 23.93 -11.93
C GLY A 238 -3.44 23.47 -10.51
N PHE A 239 -4.14 22.35 -10.31
CA PHE A 239 -4.27 21.72 -8.99
C PHE A 239 -2.99 20.96 -8.62
N CYS A 240 -2.72 20.83 -7.33
CA CYS A 240 -1.58 20.08 -6.84
C CYS A 240 -1.96 18.62 -6.61
N ALA A 241 -1.47 17.74 -7.47
CA ALA A 241 -1.48 16.29 -7.31
C ALA A 241 -0.06 15.76 -7.60
N PRO A 242 0.33 14.57 -7.11
CA PRO A 242 1.68 14.05 -7.30
C PRO A 242 2.07 14.00 -8.77
N GLU A 243 3.23 14.55 -9.12
CA GLU A 243 3.81 14.32 -10.43
C GLU A 243 4.14 12.83 -10.62
N ILE A 244 3.83 12.30 -11.80
CA ILE A 244 4.15 10.93 -12.18
C ILE A 244 5.50 10.95 -12.91
N ILE A 245 6.55 10.51 -12.21
CA ILE A 245 7.93 10.49 -12.71
C ILE A 245 8.11 9.35 -13.70
N ALA A 246 7.53 8.19 -13.40
CA ALA A 246 7.51 7.02 -14.29
C ALA A 246 6.30 6.15 -13.95
N ALA A 247 5.80 5.40 -14.93
CA ALA A 247 4.70 4.45 -14.72
C ALA A 247 4.85 3.21 -15.60
N ASP A 248 4.57 2.04 -15.01
CA ASP A 248 4.28 0.79 -15.69
C ASP A 248 2.82 0.44 -15.36
N ILE A 249 1.91 0.96 -16.19
CA ILE A 249 0.46 0.94 -15.93
C ILE A 249 -0.07 -0.49 -15.94
N ASP A 250 0.41 -1.33 -16.85
CA ASP A 250 -0.02 -2.71 -16.97
C ASP A 250 0.37 -3.54 -15.75
N GLN A 251 1.54 -3.24 -15.16
CA GLN A 251 1.94 -3.83 -13.89
C GLN A 251 1.43 -3.08 -12.67
N GLY A 252 0.80 -1.91 -12.83
CA GLY A 252 0.35 -1.07 -11.72
C GLY A 252 1.48 -0.58 -10.81
N ILE A 253 2.63 -0.22 -11.39
CA ILE A 253 3.77 0.36 -10.66
C ILE A 253 3.90 1.82 -11.06
N LEU A 254 3.81 2.75 -10.11
CA LEU A 254 4.00 4.18 -10.37
C LEU A 254 5.09 4.72 -9.45
N LEU A 255 5.95 5.57 -10.02
CA LEU A 255 6.91 6.38 -9.27
C LEU A 255 6.43 7.82 -9.28
N LEU A 256 6.21 8.37 -8.10
CA LEU A 256 5.50 9.61 -7.86
C LEU A 256 6.39 10.59 -7.10
N GLN A 257 6.15 11.88 -7.32
CA GLN A 257 6.65 12.93 -6.44
C GLN A 257 6.14 12.72 -5.01
N ASP A 258 7.02 12.90 -4.03
CA ASP A 258 6.62 13.03 -2.63
C ASP A 258 6.07 14.43 -2.36
N LEU A 259 4.83 14.50 -1.86
CA LEU A 259 4.16 15.74 -1.45
C LEU A 259 4.39 16.06 0.03
N GLY A 260 5.11 15.21 0.77
CA GLY A 260 5.36 15.34 2.18
C GLY A 260 4.20 14.86 3.06
N LEU A 261 4.27 15.18 4.35
CA LEU A 261 3.34 14.70 5.38
C LEU A 261 2.59 15.81 6.11
N ASP A 262 2.90 17.08 5.82
CA ASP A 262 2.22 18.21 6.47
C ASP A 262 0.77 18.25 5.99
N GLY A 263 -0.20 18.13 6.89
CA GLY A 263 -1.62 17.93 6.56
C GLY A 263 -2.45 19.20 6.72
N VAL A 264 -3.74 19.06 7.01
CA VAL A 264 -4.63 20.21 7.37
C VAL A 264 -4.90 20.32 8.87
N LEU A 265 -4.28 19.46 9.67
CA LEU A 265 -4.45 19.38 11.12
C LEU A 265 -3.18 19.86 11.85
N ALA A 266 -3.37 20.50 13.00
CA ALA A 266 -2.29 20.83 13.91
C ALA A 266 -1.80 19.57 14.66
N ALA A 267 -0.69 19.71 15.39
CA ALA A 267 -0.08 18.60 16.12
C ALA A 267 -0.99 17.99 17.21
N ASP A 268 -1.97 18.76 17.70
CA ASP A 268 -2.99 18.31 18.66
C ASP A 268 -4.24 17.70 17.98
N GLY A 269 -4.25 17.61 16.65
CA GLY A 269 -5.36 17.10 15.84
C GLY A 269 -6.43 18.14 15.52
N ALA A 270 -6.29 19.40 15.94
CA ALA A 270 -7.27 20.43 15.64
C ALA A 270 -7.20 20.86 14.16
N PRO A 271 -8.34 21.12 13.49
CA PRO A 271 -8.36 21.72 12.16
C PRO A 271 -7.60 23.06 12.10
N ILE A 272 -6.71 23.21 11.13
CA ILE A 272 -6.09 24.49 10.83
C ILE A 272 -7.03 25.25 9.90
N GLU A 273 -7.73 26.25 10.45
CA GLU A 273 -8.79 27.01 9.76
C GLU A 273 -8.36 27.48 8.36
N GLU A 274 -7.19 28.12 8.23
CA GLU A 274 -6.66 28.59 6.94
C GLU A 274 -6.57 27.46 5.91
N ARG A 275 -6.07 26.28 6.31
CA ARG A 275 -5.88 25.14 5.41
C ARG A 275 -7.23 24.52 4.99
N TYR A 276 -8.22 24.54 5.88
CA TYR A 276 -9.59 24.10 5.57
C TYR A 276 -10.28 25.07 4.60
N LEU A 277 -10.14 26.38 4.83
CA LEU A 277 -10.72 27.40 3.93
C LEU A 277 -10.10 27.32 2.53
N GLU A 278 -8.79 27.15 2.41
CA GLU A 278 -8.13 26.93 1.11
C GLU A 278 -8.54 25.62 0.46
N SER A 279 -8.83 24.57 1.24
CA SER A 279 -9.38 23.31 0.73
C SER A 279 -10.81 23.47 0.17
N VAL A 280 -11.64 24.30 0.80
CA VAL A 280 -12.96 24.67 0.25
C VAL A 280 -12.81 25.53 -1.02
N ALA A 281 -11.85 26.46 -1.04
CA ALA A 281 -11.54 27.25 -2.22
C ALA A 281 -11.03 26.37 -3.39
N PHE A 282 -10.26 25.33 -3.10
CA PHE A 282 -9.86 24.30 -4.06
C PHE A 282 -11.09 23.64 -4.69
N LEU A 283 -12.07 23.19 -3.90
CA LEU A 283 -13.30 22.59 -4.42
C LEU A 283 -14.10 23.57 -5.29
N ALA A 284 -14.22 24.83 -4.86
CA ALA A 284 -14.88 25.86 -5.65
C ALA A 284 -14.21 26.05 -7.02
N ALA A 285 -12.87 26.05 -7.07
CA ALA A 285 -12.12 26.10 -8.32
C ALA A 285 -12.27 24.83 -9.16
N LEU A 286 -12.33 23.65 -8.53
CA LEU A 286 -12.53 22.36 -9.20
C LEU A 286 -13.88 22.31 -9.91
N HIS A 287 -14.95 22.77 -9.24
CA HIS A 287 -16.31 22.74 -9.77
C HIS A 287 -16.57 23.83 -10.82
N GLN A 288 -15.80 24.92 -10.82
CA GLN A 288 -15.81 25.89 -11.93
C GLN A 288 -15.19 25.33 -13.21
N ALA A 289 -14.37 24.29 -13.12
CA ALA A 289 -13.79 23.66 -14.29
C ALA A 289 -14.84 22.83 -15.03
N SER A 290 -14.77 22.82 -16.37
CA SER A 290 -15.65 21.98 -17.18
C SER A 290 -15.48 20.51 -16.81
N GLN A 291 -16.61 19.81 -16.66
CA GLN A 291 -16.66 18.38 -16.41
C GLN A 291 -15.72 17.63 -17.37
N PRO A 292 -14.90 16.68 -16.88
CA PRO A 292 -13.99 15.94 -17.74
C PRO A 292 -14.77 15.08 -18.74
N GLY A 293 -14.37 15.15 -20.01
CA GLY A 293 -14.65 14.10 -20.98
C GLY A 293 -13.69 12.92 -20.82
N PRO A 294 -13.52 12.06 -21.84
CA PRO A 294 -12.50 11.00 -21.82
C PRO A 294 -11.11 11.59 -21.56
N LEU A 295 -10.44 11.10 -20.52
CA LEU A 295 -9.15 11.59 -20.05
C LEU A 295 -8.01 10.78 -20.67
N PRO A 296 -7.01 11.39 -21.31
CA PRO A 296 -5.88 10.66 -21.87
C PRO A 296 -5.00 10.07 -20.75
N VAL A 297 -4.66 8.78 -20.87
CA VAL A 297 -3.80 8.07 -19.92
C VAL A 297 -2.31 8.23 -20.28
N GLY A 298 -2.00 8.40 -21.57
CA GLY A 298 -0.63 8.55 -22.08
C GLY A 298 -0.05 7.32 -22.77
N ASP A 299 -0.68 6.15 -22.61
CA ASP A 299 -0.39 4.89 -23.33
C ASP A 299 -1.19 4.75 -24.65
N GLY A 300 -1.85 5.82 -25.07
CA GLY A 300 -2.78 5.84 -26.21
C GLY A 300 -4.23 5.47 -25.83
N SER A 301 -4.48 5.02 -24.61
CA SER A 301 -5.83 4.80 -24.08
C SER A 301 -6.43 6.05 -23.43
N THR A 302 -7.74 6.01 -23.23
CA THR A 302 -8.50 7.02 -22.50
C THR A 302 -9.23 6.38 -21.33
N TYR A 303 -9.34 7.12 -20.22
CA TYR A 303 -10.12 6.75 -19.06
C TYR A 303 -11.40 7.59 -19.01
N GLU A 304 -12.54 6.93 -18.87
CA GLU A 304 -13.83 7.59 -18.63
C GLU A 304 -14.08 7.61 -17.12
N VAL A 305 -14.25 8.81 -16.58
CA VAL A 305 -14.61 8.99 -15.16
C VAL A 305 -16.04 8.47 -14.97
N PRO A 306 -16.28 7.48 -14.09
CA PRO A 306 -17.58 6.88 -13.93
C PRO A 306 -18.59 7.85 -13.30
N PRO A 307 -19.89 7.69 -13.57
CA PRO A 307 -20.92 8.47 -12.89
C PRO A 307 -21.10 7.98 -11.45
N PHE A 308 -21.34 8.90 -10.52
CA PHE A 308 -21.88 8.59 -9.20
C PHE A 308 -23.39 8.39 -9.32
N ASP A 309 -23.78 7.32 -10.00
CA ASP A 309 -25.16 7.02 -10.34
C ASP A 309 -25.98 6.52 -9.13
N ARG A 310 -27.29 6.30 -9.34
CA ARG A 310 -28.18 5.80 -8.28
C ARG A 310 -27.70 4.46 -7.70
N GLN A 311 -27.13 3.56 -8.49
CA GLN A 311 -26.67 2.27 -7.98
C GLN A 311 -25.46 2.48 -7.06
N ALA A 312 -24.52 3.34 -7.47
CA ALA A 312 -23.36 3.73 -6.67
C ALA A 312 -23.81 4.41 -5.35
N MET A 313 -24.72 5.38 -5.40
CA MET A 313 -25.23 6.02 -4.17
C MET A 313 -25.93 5.01 -3.24
N LYS A 314 -26.75 4.09 -3.79
CA LYS A 314 -27.50 3.12 -2.99
C LYS A 314 -26.60 2.06 -2.35
N ILE A 315 -25.55 1.61 -3.03
CA ILE A 315 -24.64 0.62 -2.45
C ILE A 315 -23.83 1.21 -1.29
N GLU A 316 -23.44 2.49 -1.35
CA GLU A 316 -22.74 3.16 -0.25
C GLU A 316 -23.60 3.25 1.01
N VAL A 317 -24.85 3.69 0.88
CA VAL A 317 -25.75 3.81 2.04
C VAL A 317 -26.18 2.44 2.57
N SER A 318 -26.14 1.39 1.76
CA SER A 318 -26.45 0.02 2.20
C SER A 318 -25.52 -0.46 3.32
N LEU A 319 -24.28 0.05 3.40
CA LEU A 319 -23.31 -0.36 4.42
C LEU A 319 -23.83 -0.18 5.85
N LEU A 320 -24.63 0.85 6.09
CA LEU A 320 -25.23 1.09 7.41
C LEU A 320 -26.17 -0.05 7.82
N VAL A 321 -27.05 -0.50 6.91
CA VAL A 321 -28.09 -1.49 7.20
C VAL A 321 -27.61 -2.94 7.04
N GLU A 322 -26.61 -3.17 6.19
CA GLU A 322 -26.04 -4.49 5.95
C GLU A 322 -24.92 -4.85 6.94
N TRP A 323 -24.15 -3.86 7.42
CA TRP A 323 -22.98 -4.11 8.27
C TRP A 323 -23.08 -3.45 9.65
N TYR A 324 -23.21 -2.12 9.70
CA TYR A 324 -23.05 -1.40 10.96
C TYR A 324 -24.19 -1.66 11.96
N LEU A 325 -25.45 -1.54 11.53
CA LEU A 325 -26.59 -1.76 12.41
C LEU A 325 -26.71 -3.22 12.88
N PRO A 326 -26.49 -4.24 12.02
CA PRO A 326 -26.44 -5.62 12.49
C PRO A 326 -25.38 -5.86 13.56
N TYR A 327 -24.16 -5.35 13.34
CA TYR A 327 -23.09 -5.40 14.34
C TYR A 327 -23.52 -4.73 15.64
N LYS A 328 -24.04 -3.49 15.57
CA LYS A 328 -24.38 -2.70 16.76
C LYS A 328 -25.58 -3.26 17.55
N ARG A 329 -26.55 -3.86 16.85
CA ARG A 329 -27.79 -4.41 17.46
C ARG A 329 -27.66 -5.88 17.85
N GLY A 330 -26.65 -6.59 17.33
CA GLY A 330 -26.51 -8.04 17.49
C GLY A 330 -27.54 -8.86 16.70
N ARG A 331 -28.27 -8.24 15.76
CA ARG A 331 -29.23 -8.92 14.88
C ARG A 331 -29.37 -8.20 13.54
N PRO A 332 -29.65 -8.91 12.44
CA PRO A 332 -29.96 -8.27 11.17
C PRO A 332 -31.24 -7.42 11.27
N LEU A 333 -31.34 -6.44 10.37
CA LEU A 333 -32.58 -5.73 10.13
C LEU A 333 -33.59 -6.65 9.44
N SER A 334 -34.87 -6.46 9.72
CA SER A 334 -35.94 -7.11 8.97
C SER A 334 -36.06 -6.53 7.55
N ASP A 335 -36.67 -7.28 6.64
CA ASP A 335 -36.91 -6.81 5.27
C ASP A 335 -37.74 -5.52 5.24
N GLY A 336 -38.69 -5.36 6.18
CA GLY A 336 -39.47 -4.12 6.34
C GLY A 336 -38.61 -2.93 6.80
N GLU A 337 -37.74 -3.12 7.80
CA GLU A 337 -36.80 -2.08 8.26
C GLU A 337 -35.88 -1.63 7.10
N LYS A 338 -35.38 -2.59 6.30
CA LYS A 338 -34.55 -2.30 5.11
C LYS A 338 -35.35 -1.56 4.03
N GLN A 339 -36.57 -1.99 3.74
CA GLN A 339 -37.42 -1.36 2.72
C GLN A 339 -37.76 0.09 3.08
N GLU A 340 -38.10 0.36 4.34
CA GLU A 340 -38.35 1.73 4.82
C GLU A 340 -37.10 2.61 4.69
N TYR A 341 -35.93 2.10 5.09
CA TYR A 341 -34.65 2.79 4.94
C TYR A 341 -34.35 3.12 3.47
N TYR A 342 -34.46 2.15 2.57
CA TYR A 342 -34.18 2.36 1.15
C TYR A 342 -35.19 3.30 0.49
N ALA A 343 -36.46 3.30 0.92
CA ALA A 343 -37.45 4.24 0.42
C ALA A 343 -37.13 5.70 0.79
N ILE A 344 -36.59 5.95 2.00
CA ILE A 344 -36.11 7.28 2.40
C ILE A 344 -34.95 7.72 1.50
N TRP A 345 -33.96 6.84 1.29
CA TRP A 345 -32.84 7.13 0.40
C TRP A 345 -33.24 7.31 -1.04
N ASP A 346 -34.21 6.54 -1.53
CA ASP A 346 -34.74 6.71 -2.88
C ASP A 346 -35.30 8.13 -3.07
N ALA A 347 -36.07 8.64 -2.10
CA ALA A 347 -36.59 10.01 -2.14
C ALA A 347 -35.50 11.09 -2.01
N LEU A 348 -34.47 10.86 -1.17
CA LEU A 348 -33.34 11.78 -1.03
C LEU A 348 -32.51 11.84 -2.32
N ILE A 349 -32.22 10.70 -2.95
CA ILE A 349 -31.50 10.65 -4.22
C ILE A 349 -32.31 11.32 -5.33
N ASP A 350 -33.64 11.12 -5.37
CA ASP A 350 -34.51 11.79 -6.33
C ASP A 350 -34.43 13.33 -6.21
N SER A 351 -34.23 13.85 -5.00
CA SER A 351 -34.07 15.30 -4.76
C SER A 351 -32.78 15.90 -5.34
N LEU A 352 -31.82 15.06 -5.74
CA LEU A 352 -30.56 15.48 -6.34
C LEU A 352 -30.63 15.63 -7.87
N ALA A 353 -31.78 15.33 -8.51
CA ALA A 353 -31.89 15.31 -9.97
C ALA A 353 -31.46 16.60 -10.67
N ASP A 354 -31.71 17.75 -10.03
CA ASP A 354 -31.42 19.09 -10.58
C ASP A 354 -30.20 19.76 -9.92
N CYS A 355 -29.41 19.03 -9.12
CA CYS A 355 -28.23 19.59 -8.49
C CYS A 355 -27.08 19.80 -9.48
N GLU A 356 -26.14 20.68 -9.13
CA GLU A 356 -24.91 20.85 -9.89
C GLU A 356 -24.09 19.56 -9.85
N ASN A 357 -23.70 19.08 -11.03
CA ASN A 357 -22.83 17.93 -11.18
C ASN A 357 -21.45 18.36 -11.70
N GLY A 358 -20.42 17.69 -11.22
CA GLY A 358 -19.03 17.92 -11.60
C GLY A 358 -18.15 16.73 -11.24
N LEU A 359 -16.84 16.91 -11.36
CA LEU A 359 -15.89 15.94 -10.83
C LEU A 359 -15.91 16.01 -9.30
N LEU A 360 -16.30 14.92 -8.65
CA LEU A 360 -16.20 14.74 -7.19
C LEU A 360 -15.13 13.69 -6.87
N LEU A 361 -14.33 13.95 -5.85
CA LEU A 361 -13.14 13.20 -5.47
C LEU A 361 -13.44 12.04 -4.53
N ARG A 362 -14.60 12.08 -3.85
CA ARG A 362 -15.10 11.13 -2.85
C ARG A 362 -14.37 11.18 -1.51
N ASP A 363 -13.04 11.16 -1.53
CA ASP A 363 -12.21 11.08 -0.34
C ASP A 363 -11.49 12.40 -0.01
N PHE A 364 -12.20 13.52 -0.20
CA PHE A 364 -11.71 14.88 0.09
C PHE A 364 -11.86 15.23 1.58
N HIS A 365 -10.91 14.78 2.40
CA HIS A 365 -10.91 14.98 3.86
C HIS A 365 -9.48 14.99 4.43
N SER A 366 -9.31 15.25 5.73
CA SER A 366 -8.02 15.64 6.31
C SER A 366 -6.82 14.71 6.06
N PRO A 367 -6.91 13.36 6.11
CA PRO A 367 -5.80 12.48 5.75
C PRO A 367 -5.28 12.60 4.31
N ASN A 368 -6.12 13.05 3.38
CA ASN A 368 -5.83 13.01 1.94
C ASN A 368 -5.42 14.38 1.38
N ILE A 369 -5.30 15.38 2.26
CA ILE A 369 -4.91 16.74 1.92
C ILE A 369 -3.54 17.05 2.55
N LEU A 370 -2.56 17.28 1.70
CA LEU A 370 -1.17 17.57 2.03
C LEU A 370 -0.84 19.03 1.72
N TRP A 371 -0.49 19.78 2.76
CA TRP A 371 -0.19 21.20 2.67
C TRP A 371 1.16 21.49 2.01
N GLN A 372 1.13 22.29 0.94
CA GLN A 372 2.29 22.70 0.16
C GLN A 372 2.67 24.14 0.49
N GLN A 373 3.42 24.34 1.58
CA GLN A 373 3.80 25.65 2.11
C GLN A 373 4.53 26.55 1.10
N GLN A 374 5.20 25.96 0.12
CA GLN A 374 5.93 26.63 -0.95
C GLN A 374 5.03 27.21 -2.06
N ASN A 375 3.76 26.81 -2.10
CA ASN A 375 2.78 27.23 -3.11
C ASN A 375 1.90 28.37 -2.58
N ALA A 376 0.97 28.85 -3.42
CA ALA A 376 0.00 29.89 -3.06
C ALA A 376 -1.41 29.56 -3.59
N GLY A 377 -2.43 29.94 -2.81
CA GLY A 377 -3.85 29.69 -3.11
C GLY A 377 -4.15 28.21 -3.21
N ILE A 378 -5.01 27.81 -4.15
CA ILE A 378 -5.44 26.41 -4.35
C ILE A 378 -4.29 25.41 -4.58
N ARG A 379 -3.08 25.88 -4.94
CA ARG A 379 -1.88 25.02 -5.07
C ARG A 379 -1.24 24.64 -3.74
N GLN A 380 -1.63 25.28 -2.64
CA GLN A 380 -1.24 24.88 -1.29
C GLN A 380 -1.94 23.59 -0.86
N VAL A 381 -3.03 23.23 -1.53
CA VAL A 381 -3.79 22.00 -1.28
C VAL A 381 -3.26 20.92 -2.23
N GLY A 382 -2.32 20.12 -1.74
CA GLY A 382 -1.87 18.88 -2.38
C GLY A 382 -2.86 17.76 -2.11
N LEU A 383 -3.26 17.03 -3.15
CA LEU A 383 -4.27 15.98 -3.04
C LEU A 383 -3.68 14.60 -3.33
N ILE A 384 -3.97 13.64 -2.47
CA ILE A 384 -3.75 12.21 -2.70
C ILE A 384 -5.11 11.48 -2.71
N ASP A 385 -5.10 10.20 -3.08
CA ASP A 385 -6.26 9.30 -3.01
C ASP A 385 -7.48 9.71 -3.88
N PHE A 386 -7.25 10.39 -5.01
CA PHE A 386 -8.30 10.89 -5.92
C PHE A 386 -8.72 9.92 -7.03
N GLN A 387 -8.12 8.73 -7.11
CA GLN A 387 -8.34 7.79 -8.22
C GLN A 387 -9.76 7.22 -8.29
N ASP A 388 -10.51 7.25 -7.19
CA ASP A 388 -11.89 6.80 -7.12
C ASP A 388 -12.91 7.91 -7.48
N ALA A 389 -12.43 9.06 -8.00
CA ALA A 389 -13.26 10.19 -8.39
C ALA A 389 -14.33 9.82 -9.42
N MET A 390 -15.44 10.56 -9.37
CA MET A 390 -16.65 10.32 -10.17
C MET A 390 -17.24 11.61 -10.72
N ILE A 391 -18.21 11.45 -11.62
CA ILE A 391 -19.10 12.55 -12.03
C ILE A 391 -20.40 12.50 -11.23
N GLY A 392 -20.71 13.55 -10.47
CA GLY A 392 -21.94 13.61 -9.69
C GLY A 392 -22.06 14.90 -8.86
N PRO A 393 -22.91 14.91 -7.82
CA PRO A 393 -23.23 16.12 -7.05
C PRO A 393 -21.99 16.79 -6.45
N THR A 394 -21.73 18.04 -6.81
CA THR A 394 -20.53 18.80 -6.37
C THR A 394 -20.49 19.03 -4.86
N ALA A 395 -21.66 19.02 -4.19
CA ALA A 395 -21.75 19.17 -2.75
C ALA A 395 -21.16 17.99 -1.95
N TYR A 396 -20.90 16.84 -2.58
CA TYR A 396 -20.40 15.64 -1.91
C TYR A 396 -19.06 15.90 -1.20
N ASP A 397 -18.07 16.44 -1.91
CA ASP A 397 -16.74 16.69 -1.33
C ASP A 397 -16.75 17.80 -0.29
N LEU A 398 -17.62 18.80 -0.47
CA LEU A 398 -17.81 19.85 0.53
C LEU A 398 -18.36 19.25 1.83
N ALA A 399 -19.35 18.36 1.74
CA ALA A 399 -19.87 17.64 2.90
C ALA A 399 -18.76 16.79 3.56
N SER A 400 -17.92 16.13 2.76
CA SER A 400 -16.81 15.28 3.25
C SER A 400 -15.81 16.05 4.12
N ILE A 401 -15.44 17.28 3.73
CA ILE A 401 -14.48 18.08 4.49
C ILE A 401 -15.11 18.85 5.65
N VAL A 402 -16.33 19.41 5.50
CA VAL A 402 -16.98 20.19 6.58
C VAL A 402 -17.64 19.29 7.64
N GLN A 403 -17.81 18.00 7.34
CA GLN A 403 -18.30 16.98 8.26
C GLN A 403 -17.30 15.83 8.41
N ASP A 404 -16.00 16.11 8.31
CA ASP A 404 -14.95 15.10 8.39
C ASP A 404 -15.06 14.32 9.71
N ALA A 405 -15.51 13.06 9.62
CA ALA A 405 -15.82 12.22 10.76
C ALA A 405 -14.59 11.85 11.62
N ARG A 406 -13.38 12.21 11.19
CA ARG A 406 -12.11 11.91 11.88
C ARG A 406 -11.71 13.01 12.85
N VAL A 407 -12.29 14.19 12.75
CA VAL A 407 -11.92 15.37 13.54
C VAL A 407 -13.15 16.13 14.00
N THR A 408 -13.02 16.91 15.07
CA THR A 408 -14.10 17.80 15.49
C THR A 408 -14.05 19.09 14.69
N ILE A 409 -15.01 19.28 13.77
CA ILE A 409 -15.22 20.55 13.08
C ILE A 409 -16.14 21.41 13.95
N GLU A 410 -15.61 22.51 14.49
CA GLU A 410 -16.39 23.44 15.31
C GLU A 410 -17.44 24.18 14.46
N PRO A 411 -18.63 24.50 15.00
CA PRO A 411 -19.70 25.14 14.25
C PRO A 411 -19.31 26.45 13.54
N GLY A 412 -18.33 27.18 14.08
CA GLY A 412 -17.82 28.41 13.48
C GLY A 412 -16.96 28.19 12.23
N LEU A 413 -16.25 27.05 12.15
CA LEU A 413 -15.50 26.65 10.95
C LEU A 413 -16.43 25.98 9.92
N GLN A 414 -17.45 25.29 10.39
CA GLN A 414 -18.43 24.61 9.54
C GLN A 414 -19.35 25.59 8.78
N ALA A 415 -19.74 26.69 9.42
CA ALA A 415 -20.66 27.70 8.90
C ALA A 415 -19.98 28.62 7.89
#